data_AF-A0A2V8TJE0-F1
#
_entry.id   AF-A0A2V8TJE0-F1
#
_cell.length_a   1.000
_cell.length_b   1.000
_cell.length_c   1.000
_cell.angle_alpha   90.00
_cell.angle_beta   90.00
_cell.angle_gamma   90.00
#
_symmetry.space_group_name_H-M   'P 1'
#
loop_
_entity.id
_entity.type
_entity.pdbx_description
1 polymer ?
#
loop_
_entity_poly.entity_id
_entity_poly.type
_entity_poly.pdbx_seq_one_letter_code
_entity_poly.pdbx_strand_id
1 'polypeptide(L)'
;MARGWESKSVEAQIEAANARRGNPRVRLSPEQIEVKGKRESLLLQRKRVLHDLENCRDDRYRKTLAAGLSYLEAQLAALEPRP
;
A
#
# COMPACT_ATOMS: atom_id res chain seq x y z
N MET A 1 10.98 1.82 -20.33
CA MET A 1 10.08 2.59 -19.43
C MET A 1 9.08 1.66 -18.74
N ALA A 2 9.56 0.65 -18.01
CA ALA A 2 8.74 -0.15 -17.10
C ALA A 2 8.66 0.62 -15.78
N ARG A 3 7.75 1.59 -15.72
CA ARG A 3 7.67 2.57 -14.63
C ARG A 3 7.11 1.94 -13.36
N GLY A 4 8.02 1.59 -12.45
CA GLY A 4 7.84 1.82 -11.02
C GLY A 4 7.02 0.78 -10.25
N TRP A 5 7.53 -0.44 -10.15
CA TRP A 5 7.24 -1.35 -9.02
C TRP A 5 8.40 -1.37 -8.00
N GLU A 6 9.44 -0.57 -8.19
CA GLU A 6 10.52 -0.44 -7.20
C GLU A 6 10.04 0.40 -6.01
N SER A 7 9.51 -0.35 -5.05
CA SER A 7 9.40 -0.11 -3.62
C SER A 7 10.72 0.30 -2.96
N LYS A 8 11.50 1.19 -3.59
CA LYS A 8 12.69 1.78 -2.98
C LYS A 8 12.26 3.00 -2.17
N SER A 9 12.56 2.93 -0.88
CA SER A 9 12.70 4.08 0.01
C SER A 9 11.50 4.48 0.87
N VAL A 10 10.88 3.51 1.56
CA VAL A 10 10.13 3.81 2.81
C VAL A 10 10.58 2.89 3.97
N GLU A 11 11.81 2.37 3.93
CA GLU A 11 12.44 1.77 5.12
C GLU A 11 13.21 2.81 5.95
N ALA A 12 13.49 4.01 5.40
CA ALA A 12 14.44 4.95 5.99
C ALA A 12 13.86 5.97 7.00
N GLN A 13 12.54 6.03 7.24
CA GLN A 13 11.94 7.13 8.02
C GLN A 13 11.50 6.81 9.45
N ILE A 14 11.51 5.54 9.89
CA ILE A 14 10.99 5.19 11.21
C ILE A 14 12.10 5.12 12.28
N GLU A 15 13.36 4.86 11.88
CA GLU A 15 14.46 4.70 12.84
C GLU A 15 14.79 6.01 13.60
N ALA A 16 14.49 7.18 13.03
CA ALA A 16 14.75 8.48 13.67
C ALA A 16 13.71 8.89 14.74
N ALA A 17 12.54 8.24 14.80
CA ALA A 17 11.46 8.66 15.72
C ALA A 17 11.56 8.03 17.13
N ASN A 18 12.38 6.98 17.30
CA ASN A 18 12.49 6.21 18.55
C ASN A 18 13.36 6.86 19.64
N ALA A 19 14.17 7.87 19.33
CA ALA A 19 15.14 8.42 20.28
C ALA A 19 14.56 9.44 21.29
N ARG A 20 13.30 9.89 21.16
CA ARG A 20 12.83 11.10 21.88
C ARG A 20 11.64 10.97 22.84
N ARG A 21 10.96 9.83 22.98
CA ARG A 21 9.75 9.79 23.83
C ARG A 21 9.71 8.55 24.71
N GLY A 22 10.13 8.72 25.97
CA GLY A 22 9.94 7.78 27.08
C GLY A 22 8.46 7.63 27.47
N ASN A 23 7.69 6.95 26.62
CA ASN A 23 6.33 6.54 26.94
C ASN A 23 6.20 5.06 26.51
N PRO A 24 5.69 4.13 27.36
CA PRO A 24 5.44 2.75 26.97
C PRO A 24 4.20 2.68 26.05
N ARG A 25 4.23 3.40 24.93
CA ARG A 25 3.27 3.23 23.85
C ARG A 25 3.71 1.99 23.10
N VAL A 26 2.87 0.95 23.20
CA VAL A 26 2.82 -0.26 22.36
C VAL A 26 3.86 -0.19 21.26
N ARG A 27 5.03 -0.80 21.51
CA ARG A 27 6.07 -0.94 20.51
C ARG A 27 5.42 -1.73 19.39
N LEU A 28 5.02 -1.05 18.31
CA LEU A 28 4.55 -1.76 17.13
C LEU A 28 5.70 -2.69 16.74
N SER A 29 5.46 -4.00 16.72
CA SER A 29 6.51 -4.94 16.34
C SER A 29 6.97 -4.59 14.92
N PRO A 30 8.22 -4.89 14.54
CA PRO A 30 8.67 -4.72 13.16
C PRO A 30 7.67 -5.28 12.14
N GLU A 31 7.01 -6.38 12.46
CA GLU A 31 5.97 -7.01 11.64
C GLU A 31 4.73 -6.11 11.50
N GLN A 32 4.29 -5.44 12.57
CA GLN A 32 3.17 -4.50 12.52
C GLN A 32 3.48 -3.25 11.69
N ILE A 33 4.74 -2.79 11.72
CA ILE A 33 5.21 -1.68 10.89
C ILE A 33 5.23 -2.09 9.42
N GLU A 34 5.76 -3.28 9.11
CA GLU A 34 5.74 -3.82 7.75
C GLU A 34 4.33 -3.98 7.20
N VAL A 35 3.41 -4.55 7.99
CA VAL A 35 2.01 -4.72 7.59
C VAL A 35 1.38 -3.37 7.30
N LYS A 36 1.64 -2.36 8.13
CA LYS A 36 1.16 -0.99 7.91
C LYS A 36 1.73 -0.39 6.62
N GLY A 37 3.04 -0.50 6.38
CA GLY A 37 3.69 0.00 5.16
C GLY A 37 3.17 -0.70 3.89
N LYS A 38 3.00 -2.03 3.95
CA LYS A 38 2.40 -2.83 2.88
C LYS A 38 0.96 -2.36 2.57
N ARG A 39 0.15 -2.14 3.60
CA ARG A 39 -1.22 -1.62 3.47
C ARG A 39 -1.25 -0.22 2.83
N GLU A 40 -0.41 0.70 3.30
CA GLU A 40 -0.35 2.07 2.75
C GLU A 40 0.05 2.07 1.27
N SER A 41 1.01 1.22 0.89
CA SER A 41 1.41 1.03 -0.51
C SER A 41 0.27 0.52 -1.38
N LEU A 42 -0.44 -0.52 -0.94
CA LEU A 42 -1.59 -1.09 -1.65
C LEU A 42 -2.74 -0.07 -1.79
N LEU A 43 -3.01 0.74 -0.75
CA LEU A 43 -4.01 1.81 -0.81
C LEU A 43 -3.64 2.89 -1.83
N LEU A 44 -2.36 3.27 -1.91
CA LEU A 44 -1.89 4.24 -2.90
C LEU A 44 -2.05 3.69 -4.33
N GLN A 45 -1.69 2.42 -4.54
CA GLN A 45 -1.88 1.75 -5.83
C GLN A 45 -3.35 1.66 -6.22
N ARG A 46 -4.23 1.31 -5.27
CA ARG A 46 -5.69 1.26 -5.48
C ARG A 46 -6.22 2.61 -5.97
N LYS A 47 -5.84 3.71 -5.30
CA LYS A 47 -6.23 5.07 -5.70
C LYS A 47 -5.77 5.42 -7.11
N ARG A 48 -4.53 5.06 -7.47
CA ARG A 48 -4.01 5.29 -8.82
C ARG A 48 -4.78 4.50 -9.88
N VAL A 49 -5.05 3.21 -9.64
CA VAL A 49 -5.81 2.38 -10.57
C VAL A 49 -7.24 2.89 -10.77
N LEU A 50 -7.89 3.37 -9.69
CA LEU A 50 -9.21 4.02 -9.79
C LEU A 50 -9.16 5.28 -10.65
N HIS A 51 -8.17 6.15 -10.42
CA HIS A 51 -7.97 7.34 -11.25
C HIS A 51 -7.68 6.99 -12.72
N ASP A 52 -6.90 5.94 -12.96
CA ASP A 52 -6.61 5.45 -14.31
C ASP A 52 -7.89 4.89 -14.96
N LEU A 53 -8.76 4.20 -14.21
CA LEU A 53 -10.06 3.71 -14.68
C LEU A 53 -11.03 4.84 -15.05
N GLU A 54 -11.06 5.91 -14.26
CA GLU A 54 -11.90 7.09 -14.51
C GLU A 54 -11.51 7.81 -15.81
N ASN A 55 -10.20 7.87 -16.09
CA ASN A 55 -9.67 8.54 -17.29
C ASN A 55 -9.50 7.60 -18.50
N CYS A 56 -9.64 6.28 -18.31
CA CYS A 56 -9.45 5.29 -19.37
C CYS A 56 -10.62 5.28 -20.35
N ARG A 57 -10.30 5.44 -21.64
CA ARG A 57 -11.25 5.36 -22.76
C ARG A 57 -11.14 4.06 -23.57
N ASP A 58 -10.18 3.20 -23.23
CA ASP A 58 -9.93 1.91 -23.90
C ASP A 58 -10.52 0.77 -23.07
N ASP A 59 -11.56 0.13 -23.59
CA ASP A 59 -12.26 -0.96 -22.90
C ASP A 59 -11.38 -2.17 -22.57
N ARG A 60 -10.39 -2.47 -23.42
CA ARG A 60 -9.45 -3.57 -23.17
C ARG A 60 -8.53 -3.21 -22.01
N TYR A 61 -8.02 -1.99 -21.98
CA TYR A 61 -7.18 -1.53 -20.87
C TYR A 61 -7.97 -1.38 -19.57
N ARG A 62 -9.23 -0.94 -19.65
CA ARG A 62 -10.16 -0.88 -18.51
C ARG A 62 -10.36 -2.24 -17.85
N LYS A 63 -10.50 -3.32 -18.63
CA LYS A 63 -10.60 -4.70 -18.09
C LYS A 63 -9.34 -5.09 -17.32
N THR A 64 -8.17 -4.77 -17.83
CA THR A 64 -6.89 -5.04 -17.14
C THR A 64 -6.79 -4.26 -15.82
N LEU A 65 -7.16 -2.98 -15.84
CA LEU A 65 -7.17 -2.15 -14.62
C LEU A 65 -8.18 -2.67 -13.58
N ALA A 66 -9.37 -3.10 -14.01
CA ALA A 66 -10.39 -3.67 -13.12
C ALA A 66 -9.94 -5.00 -12.48
N ALA A 67 -9.25 -5.85 -13.25
CA ALA A 67 -8.65 -7.09 -12.73
C ALA A 67 -7.54 -6.77 -11.70
N GLY A 68 -6.68 -5.80 -12.02
CA GLY A 68 -5.65 -5.30 -11.09
C GLY A 68 -6.24 -4.72 -9.80
N LEU A 69 -7.32 -3.94 -9.92
CA LEU A 69 -8.05 -3.38 -8.77
C LEU A 69 -8.57 -4.47 -7.85
N SER A 70 -9.20 -5.50 -8.41
CA SER A 70 -9.75 -6.64 -7.64
C SER A 70 -8.64 -7.37 -6.88
N TYR A 71 -7.47 -7.53 -7.49
CA TYR A 71 -6.30 -8.14 -6.84
C TYR A 71 -5.76 -7.28 -5.69
N LEU A 72 -5.69 -5.95 -5.86
CA LEU A 72 -5.27 -5.03 -4.79
C LEU A 72 -6.25 -5.05 -3.61
N GLU A 73 -7.55 -5.11 -3.87
CA GLU A 73 -8.58 -5.21 -2.83
C GLU A 73 -8.52 -6.54 -2.08
N ALA A 74 -8.26 -7.66 -2.77
CA ALA A 74 -8.05 -8.95 -2.13
C ALA A 74 -6.83 -8.95 -1.19
N GLN A 75 -5.72 -8.34 -1.61
CA GLN A 75 -4.54 -8.19 -0.75
C GLN A 75 -4.80 -7.29 0.46
N LEU A 76 -5.54 -6.20 0.28
CA LEU A 76 -5.94 -5.33 1.39
C LEU A 76 -6.83 -6.08 2.39
N ALA A 77 -7.80 -6.86 1.89
CA ALA A 77 -8.67 -7.68 2.74
C ALA A 77 -7.90 -8.79 3.48
N ALA A 78 -6.83 -9.33 2.90
CA ALA A 78 -5.96 -10.29 3.57
C ALA A 78 -5.10 -9.65 4.67
N LEU A 79 -4.78 -8.36 4.56
CA LEU A 79 -4.00 -7.61 5.54
C LEU A 79 -4.86 -6.98 6.65
N GLU A 80 -6.15 -6.77 6.42
CA GLU A 80 -7.08 -6.33 7.46
C GLU A 80 -7.63 -7.56 8.19
N PRO A 81 -7.24 -7.80 9.46
CA PRO A 81 -7.88 -8.84 10.25
C PRO A 81 -9.37 -8.49 10.37
N ARG A 82 -10.22 -9.36 9.82
CA ARG A 82 -11.67 -9.26 9.98
C ARG A 82 -11.97 -9.25 11.49
N PRO A 83 -12.80 -8.31 11.98
CA PRO A 83 -13.17 -8.23 13.39
C PRO A 83 -13.91 -9.48 13.89
#